data_AF-A0A3E0N4L9-F1
#
_entry.id   AF-A0A3E0N4L9-F1
#
_cell.length_a   1.000
_cell.length_b   1.000
_cell.length_c   1.000
_cell.angle_alpha   90.00
_cell.angle_beta   90.00
_cell.angle_gamma   90.00
#
_symmetry.space_group_name_H-M   'P 1'
#
loop_
_entity.id
_entity.type
_entity.pdbx_description
1 polymer ?
#
loop_
_entity_poly.entity_id
_entity_poly.type
_entity_poly.pdbx_seq_one_letter_code
_entity_poly.pdbx_strand_id
1 'polypeptide(L)'
;MSRQPTLKQLKYLCALAQHQHFGNAAKACHVSQSTLSASIVELEDVLSISLVERNNRAVLLTAVGHEVVERAKAILTDVDDVVSLCEAS
;
A
#
# COMPACT_ATOMS: atom_id res chain seq x y z
N MET A 1 -17.10 -5.16 -14.51
CA MET A 1 -15.65 -4.89 -14.60
C MET A 1 -15.07 -5.06 -13.21
N SER A 2 -14.07 -5.90 -13.02
CA SER A 2 -13.39 -6.04 -11.74
C SER A 2 -12.74 -4.71 -11.38
N ARG A 3 -13.02 -4.18 -10.18
CA ARG A 3 -12.37 -2.96 -9.68
C ARG A 3 -10.88 -3.28 -9.50
N GLN A 4 -9.99 -2.39 -9.93
CA GLN A 4 -8.54 -2.57 -9.81
C GLN A 4 -8.00 -1.70 -8.67
N PRO A 5 -6.94 -2.14 -7.97
CA PRO A 5 -6.20 -1.29 -7.05
C PRO A 5 -5.62 -0.05 -7.74
N THR A 6 -5.64 1.07 -7.05
CA THR A 6 -4.93 2.28 -7.48
C THR A 6 -3.47 2.22 -7.04
N LEU A 7 -2.58 2.89 -7.77
CA LEU A 7 -1.17 3.02 -7.37
C LEU A 7 -1.02 3.67 -5.98
N LYS A 8 -1.94 4.57 -5.61
CA LYS A 8 -1.97 5.20 -4.29
C LYS A 8 -2.21 4.18 -3.17
N GLN A 9 -3.18 3.29 -3.36
CA GLN A 9 -3.46 2.21 -2.42
C GLN A 9 -2.25 1.28 -2.25
N LEU A 10 -1.57 0.93 -3.36
CA LEU A 10 -0.35 0.14 -3.32
C LEU A 10 0.80 0.87 -2.58
N LYS A 11 1.00 2.18 -2.83
CA LYS A 11 1.98 3.00 -2.09
C LYS A 11 1.70 2.99 -0.58
N TYR A 12 0.44 3.13 -0.19
CA TYR A 12 0.05 3.13 1.22
C TYR A 12 0.26 1.77 1.89
N LEU A 13 -0.02 0.67 1.19
CA LEU A 13 0.26 -0.67 1.70
C LEU A 13 1.76 -0.87 1.91
N CYS A 14 2.60 -0.47 0.95
CA CYS A 14 4.05 -0.53 1.07
C CYS A 14 4.56 0.31 2.27
N ALA A 15 4.03 1.52 2.46
CA ALA A 15 4.37 2.36 3.60
C ALA A 15 3.93 1.72 4.94
N LEU A 16 2.76 1.09 4.97
CA LEU A 16 2.29 0.36 6.16
C LEU A 16 3.18 -0.84 6.49
N ALA A 17 3.62 -1.58 5.46
CA ALA A 17 4.57 -2.67 5.60
C ALA A 17 5.91 -2.22 6.19
N GLN A 18 6.42 -1.07 5.72
CA GLN A 18 7.69 -0.50 6.18
C GLN A 18 7.63 -0.01 7.63
N HIS A 19 6.54 0.65 8.01
CA HIS A 19 6.44 1.31 9.31
C HIS A 19 5.75 0.49 10.40
N GLN A 20 5.01 -0.57 10.03
CA GLN A 20 4.24 -1.43 10.93
C GLN A 20 3.31 -0.65 11.90
N HIS A 21 2.93 0.57 11.50
CA HIS A 21 2.16 1.50 12.32
C HIS A 21 1.42 2.49 11.43
N PHE A 22 0.08 2.48 11.48
CA PHE A 22 -0.78 3.34 10.64
C PHE A 22 -0.42 4.83 10.74
N GLY A 23 -0.19 5.35 11.95
CA GLY A 23 0.19 6.75 12.14
C GLY A 23 1.53 7.13 11.50
N ASN A 24 2.55 6.26 11.56
CA ASN A 24 3.86 6.55 10.98
C ASN A 24 3.81 6.41 9.45
N ALA A 25 3.13 5.39 8.94
CA ALA A 25 2.87 5.22 7.52
C ALA A 25 2.12 6.41 6.92
N ALA A 26 1.09 6.91 7.63
CA ALA A 26 0.30 8.04 7.16
C ALA A 26 1.14 9.33 7.08
N LYS A 27 1.99 9.56 8.08
CA LYS A 27 2.97 10.66 8.06
C LYS A 27 3.92 10.55 6.87
N ALA A 28 4.50 9.36 6.63
CA ALA A 28 5.39 9.13 5.49
C ALA A 28 4.70 9.36 4.14
N CYS A 29 3.41 9.06 4.05
CA CYS A 29 2.58 9.31 2.88
C CYS A 29 1.94 10.71 2.83
N HIS A 30 2.24 11.60 3.79
CA HIS A 30 1.68 12.95 3.88
C HIS A 30 0.14 12.98 3.91
N VAL A 31 -0.49 12.04 4.62
CA VAL A 31 -1.95 11.96 4.79
C VAL A 31 -2.33 11.74 6.24
N SER A 32 -3.63 11.88 6.54
CA SER A 32 -4.16 11.50 7.86
C SER A 32 -4.16 9.99 8.04
N GLN A 33 -4.06 9.54 9.29
CA GLN A 33 -4.21 8.12 9.65
C GLN A 33 -5.55 7.55 9.17
N SER A 34 -6.64 8.32 9.27
CA SER A 34 -7.97 7.92 8.79
C SER A 34 -7.99 7.69 7.28
N THR A 35 -7.32 8.55 6.51
CA THR A 35 -7.19 8.42 5.05
C THR A 35 -6.43 7.14 4.68
N LEU A 36 -5.28 6.89 5.31
CA LEU A 36 -4.52 5.68 5.05
C LEU A 36 -5.30 4.43 5.43
N SER A 37 -5.94 4.41 6.61
CA SER A 37 -6.76 3.27 7.04
C SER A 37 -7.92 3.00 6.09
N ALA A 38 -8.67 4.02 5.66
CA ALA A 38 -9.78 3.86 4.73
C ALA A 38 -9.30 3.31 3.39
N SER A 39 -8.18 3.82 2.89
CA SER A 39 -7.60 3.35 1.63
C SER A 39 -7.10 1.90 1.69
N ILE A 40 -6.59 1.43 2.84
CA ILE A 40 -6.21 0.02 3.03
C ILE A 40 -7.45 -0.87 3.05
N VAL A 41 -8.53 -0.45 3.74
CA VAL A 41 -9.80 -1.20 3.74
C VAL A 41 -10.36 -1.31 2.33
N GLU A 42 -10.39 -0.20 1.57
CA GLU A 42 -10.83 -0.23 0.17
C GLU A 42 -9.96 -1.13 -0.71
N LEU A 43 -8.65 -1.22 -0.44
CA LEU A 43 -7.75 -2.13 -1.15
C LEU A 43 -8.09 -3.59 -0.86
N GLU A 44 -8.30 -3.93 0.42
CA GLU A 44 -8.70 -5.27 0.86
C GLU A 44 -10.06 -5.66 0.25
N ASP A 45 -11.02 -4.72 0.18
CA ASP A 45 -12.32 -4.93 -0.47
C ASP A 45 -12.17 -5.20 -1.97
N VAL A 46 -11.35 -4.41 -2.66
CA VAL A 46 -11.05 -4.58 -4.09
C VAL A 46 -10.43 -5.94 -4.38
N LEU A 47 -9.53 -6.41 -3.53
CA LEU A 47 -8.86 -7.71 -3.67
C LEU A 47 -9.65 -8.86 -3.04
N SER A 48 -10.74 -8.55 -2.32
CA SER A 48 -11.57 -9.50 -1.58
C SER A 48 -10.76 -10.40 -0.63
N ILE A 49 -9.70 -9.84 -0.01
CA ILE A 49 -8.82 -10.55 0.93
C ILE A 49 -8.20 -9.59 1.93
N SER A 50 -8.05 -10.03 3.18
CA SER A 50 -7.32 -9.28 4.21
C SER A 50 -5.81 -9.37 3.98
N LEU A 51 -5.18 -8.21 3.90
CA LEU A 51 -3.73 -8.04 3.78
C LEU A 51 -3.08 -7.71 5.11
N VAL A 52 -3.86 -7.16 6.05
CA VAL A 52 -3.36 -6.63 7.33
C VAL A 52 -4.14 -7.22 8.50
N GLU A 53 -3.42 -7.69 9.51
CA GLU A 53 -3.96 -8.10 10.80
C GLU A 53 -3.72 -6.99 11.84
N ARG A 54 -4.79 -6.61 12.54
CA ARG A 54 -4.71 -5.64 13.64
C ARG A 54 -4.64 -6.42 14.95
N ASN A 55 -3.47 -6.47 15.58
CA ASN A 55 -3.36 -6.89 16.97
C ASN A 55 -3.30 -5.63 17.87
N ASN A 56 -3.73 -5.73 19.12
CA ASN A 56 -3.89 -4.62 20.08
C ASN A 56 -2.60 -3.79 20.34
N ARG A 57 -1.45 -4.20 19.78
CA ARG A 57 -0.15 -3.54 19.94
C ARG A 57 0.62 -3.30 18.64
N ALA A 58 0.27 -3.96 17.54
CA ALA A 58 1.05 -3.92 16.31
C ALA A 58 0.20 -4.19 15.07
N VAL A 59 0.60 -3.58 13.96
CA VAL A 59 0.08 -3.88 12.63
C VAL A 59 0.96 -4.96 12.01
N LEU A 60 0.38 -6.10 11.66
CA LEU A 60 1.08 -7.20 11.00
C LEU A 60 0.47 -7.42 9.62
N LEU A 61 1.29 -7.87 8.67
CA LEU A 61 0.79 -8.31 7.36
C LEU A 61 0.41 -9.78 7.42
N THR A 62 -0.64 -10.16 6.71
CA THR A 62 -0.94 -11.57 6.44
C THR A 62 0.12 -12.16 5.50
N ALA A 63 0.15 -13.48 5.32
CA ALA A 63 1.04 -14.11 4.34
C ALA A 63 0.81 -13.52 2.93
N VAL A 64 -0.45 -13.41 2.51
CA VAL A 64 -0.82 -12.77 1.24
C VAL A 64 -0.48 -11.29 1.23
N GLY A 65 -0.64 -10.59 2.36
CA GLY A 65 -0.21 -9.20 2.52
C GLY A 65 1.26 -8.97 2.17
N HIS A 66 2.15 -9.86 2.59
CA HIS A 66 3.57 -9.80 2.24
C HIS A 66 3.78 -9.99 0.73
N GLU A 67 3.14 -11.00 0.12
CA GLU A 67 3.24 -11.23 -1.33
C GLU A 67 2.73 -10.05 -2.16
N VAL A 68 1.61 -9.44 -1.74
CA VAL A 68 1.04 -8.27 -2.39
C VAL A 68 1.97 -7.06 -2.26
N VAL A 69 2.63 -6.87 -1.10
CA VAL A 69 3.61 -5.80 -0.91
C VAL A 69 4.80 -5.95 -1.87
N GLU A 70 5.34 -7.15 -2.03
CA GLU A 70 6.46 -7.38 -2.95
C GLU A 70 6.05 -7.09 -4.41
N ARG A 71 4.85 -7.53 -4.81
CA ARG A 71 4.30 -7.20 -6.14
C ARG A 71 4.06 -5.70 -6.29
N ALA A 72 3.54 -5.04 -5.26
CA ALA A 72 3.26 -3.62 -5.25
C ALA A 72 4.54 -2.79 -5.43
N LYS A 73 5.63 -3.15 -4.74
CA LYS A 73 6.94 -2.49 -4.92
C LYS A 73 7.40 -2.55 -6.38
N ALA A 74 7.36 -3.73 -7.00
CA ALA A 74 7.74 -3.88 -8.41
C ALA A 74 6.90 -3.00 -9.34
N ILE A 75 5.57 -2.99 -9.17
CA ILE A 75 4.67 -2.13 -9.98
C ILE A 75 5.02 -0.65 -9.82
N LEU A 76 5.33 -0.21 -8.59
CA LEU A 76 5.66 1.18 -8.32
C LEU A 76 7.02 1.56 -8.93
N THR A 77 8.00 0.66 -8.89
CA THR A 77 9.28 0.84 -9.60
C THR A 77 9.08 0.97 -11.11
N ASP A 78 8.30 0.07 -11.72
CA ASP A 78 8.02 0.14 -13.16
C ASP A 78 7.36 1.47 -13.57
N VAL A 79 6.48 2.01 -12.70
CA VAL A 79 5.87 3.33 -12.91
C VAL A 79 6.89 4.46 -12.80
N ASP A 80 7.76 4.43 -11.78
CA ASP A 80 8.80 5.44 -11.59
C ASP A 80 9.83 5.40 -12.75
N ASP A 81 10.13 4.22 -13.29
CA ASP A 81 11.00 4.04 -14.46
C ASP A 81 10.40 4.67 -15.72
N VAL A 82 9.09 4.49 -15.96
CA VAL A 82 8.38 5.14 -17.08
C VAL A 82 8.45 6.66 -16.99
N VAL A 83 8.31 7.22 -15.79
CA VAL A 83 8.45 8.67 -15.59
C VAL A 83 9.88 9.13 -15.87
N SER A 84 10.85 8.38 -15.37
CA SER A 84 12.28 8.70 -15.52
C SER A 84 12.75 8.69 -16.98
N LEU A 85 12.18 7.83 -17.84
CA LEU A 85 12.47 7.81 -19.28
C LEU A 85 12.13 9.15 -19.98
N CYS A 86 11.05 9.80 -19.55
CA CYS A 86 10.59 11.06 -20.12
C CYS A 86 11.40 12.27 -19.61
N GLU A 87 11.96 12.19 -18.40
CA GLU A 87 12.79 13.27 -17.83
C GLU A 87 14.23 13.27 -18.36
N ALA A 88 14.70 12.11 -18.85
CA ALA A 88 16.03 11.95 -19.43
C ALA A 88 16.11 12.27 -20.94
N SER A 89 14.98 12.62 -21.56
CA SER A 89 14.85 12.99 -22.99
C SER A 89 14.69 14.50 -23.16
#